data_AF-A0A9J6RBN9-F1
#
_entry.id   AF-A0A9J6RBN9-F1
#
_cell.length_a   1.000
_cell.length_b   1.000
_cell.length_c   1.000
_cell.angle_alpha   90.00
_cell.angle_beta   90.00
_cell.angle_gamma   90.00
#
_symmetry.space_group_name_H-M   'P 1'
#
loop_
_entity.id
_entity.type
_entity.pdbx_description
1 polymer ?
#
loop_
_entity_poly.entity_id
_entity_poly.type
_entity_poly.pdbx_seq_one_letter_code
_entity_poly.pdbx_strand_id
1 'polypeptide(L)'
;MILSTTSNQSFVFDFTIDSEYKQVSLWIEKYEYGELVDEGRNITTEVMEQGSIIFTTSQLETMENQTVFTIGVNDNEGTASGRSSDLVSDKDSDDRFVVAGSISEEINITNEEIVLASIAYSWEEGVSSFSPDFYTNSEHRIKKLEEYEVAYLLVSKFSK
;
A
#
# COMPACT_ATOMS: atom_id res chain seq x y z
N MET A 1 -17.01 4.50 -13.86
CA MET A 1 -15.95 4.29 -12.86
C MET A 1 -16.29 5.19 -11.67
N ILE A 2 -16.67 4.61 -10.53
CA ILE A 2 -17.14 5.30 -9.33
C ILE A 2 -16.26 4.81 -8.17
N LEU A 3 -15.09 5.42 -8.00
CA LEU A 3 -14.24 5.24 -6.80
C LEU A 3 -13.95 6.59 -6.11
N SER A 4 -14.53 7.68 -6.59
CA SER A 4 -14.15 9.05 -6.25
C SER A 4 -14.95 9.72 -5.12
N THR A 5 -15.85 9.00 -4.43
CA THR A 5 -16.78 9.67 -3.51
C THR A 5 -16.41 9.56 -2.03
N THR A 6 -15.44 8.72 -1.62
CA THR A 6 -15.11 8.51 -0.19
C THR A 6 -13.66 8.14 0.14
N SER A 7 -12.75 8.09 -0.84
CA SER A 7 -11.35 7.67 -0.60
C SER A 7 -10.39 8.83 -0.73
N ASN A 8 -9.46 8.95 0.22
CA ASN A 8 -8.39 9.95 0.21
C ASN A 8 -7.30 9.59 -0.81
N GLN A 9 -6.94 8.30 -0.91
CA GLN A 9 -5.97 7.78 -1.87
C GLN A 9 -6.48 6.46 -2.46
N SER A 10 -6.38 6.28 -3.77
CA SER A 10 -6.76 5.04 -4.46
C SER A 10 -5.71 4.67 -5.48
N PHE A 11 -5.33 3.40 -5.48
CA PHE A 11 -4.37 2.80 -6.39
C PHE A 11 -4.97 1.54 -7.00
N VAL A 12 -4.69 1.33 -8.29
CA VAL A 12 -5.11 0.14 -9.04
C VAL A 12 -3.88 -0.41 -9.73
N PHE A 13 -3.68 -1.71 -9.61
CA PHE A 13 -2.58 -2.43 -10.22
C PHE A 13 -3.13 -3.59 -11.02
N ASP A 14 -2.84 -3.62 -12.31
CA ASP A 14 -3.17 -4.75 -13.15
C ASP A 14 -1.99 -5.73 -13.12
N PHE A 15 -2.30 -7.01 -12.99
CA PHE A 15 -1.30 -8.06 -13.00
C PHE A 15 -1.60 -9.07 -14.10
N THR A 16 -0.52 -9.58 -14.69
CA THR A 16 -0.53 -10.78 -15.52
C THR A 16 0.49 -11.74 -14.94
N ILE A 17 0.06 -12.95 -14.57
CA ILE A 17 0.87 -13.97 -13.93
C ILE A 17 0.93 -15.22 -14.83
N ASP A 18 2.04 -15.94 -14.78
CA ASP A 18 2.11 -17.26 -15.42
C ASP A 18 1.19 -18.25 -14.70
N SER A 19 0.68 -19.24 -15.44
CA SER A 19 -0.20 -20.30 -14.92
C SER A 19 0.38 -21.10 -13.74
N GLU A 20 1.68 -20.97 -13.46
CA GLU A 20 2.33 -21.56 -12.30
C GLU A 20 2.05 -20.84 -10.98
N TYR A 21 1.72 -19.55 -11.01
CA TYR A 21 1.31 -18.80 -9.81
C TYR A 21 -0.18 -19.00 -9.58
N LYS A 22 -0.54 -19.31 -8.33
CA LYS A 22 -1.91 -19.63 -7.93
C LYS A 22 -2.46 -18.72 -6.87
N GLN A 23 -1.61 -18.00 -6.15
CA GLN A 23 -2.03 -17.18 -5.02
C GLN A 23 -1.29 -15.85 -4.99
N VAL A 24 -1.96 -14.84 -4.46
CA VAL A 24 -1.36 -13.58 -4.06
C VAL A 24 -1.59 -13.37 -2.56
N SER A 25 -0.54 -12.96 -1.86
CA SER A 25 -0.63 -12.46 -0.49
C SER A 25 -0.36 -10.96 -0.48
N LEU A 26 -1.21 -10.20 0.21
CA LEU A 26 -1.12 -8.75 0.33
C LEU A 26 -1.16 -8.35 1.80
N TRP A 27 -0.27 -7.46 2.21
CA TRP A 27 -0.23 -6.91 3.57
C TRP A 27 0.25 -5.46 3.55
N ILE A 28 0.10 -4.80 4.70
CA ILE A 28 0.53 -3.42 4.88
C ILE A 28 1.64 -3.41 5.91
N GLU A 29 2.79 -2.88 5.54
CA GLU A 29 3.89 -2.62 6.46
C GLU A 29 3.79 -1.19 6.97
N LYS A 30 3.93 -1.01 8.28
CA LYS A 30 4.02 0.29 8.92
C LYS A 30 5.46 0.56 9.33
N TYR A 31 5.97 1.69 8.91
CA TYR A 31 7.27 2.21 9.27
C TYR A 31 7.12 3.48 10.11
N GLU A 32 7.94 3.61 11.14
CA GLU A 32 8.12 4.84 11.90
C GLU A 32 9.58 5.25 11.87
N TYR A 33 9.88 6.44 11.34
CA TYR A 33 11.26 6.92 11.15
C TYR A 33 12.18 5.90 10.47
N GLY A 34 11.67 5.19 9.46
CA GLY A 34 12.43 4.17 8.71
C GLY A 34 12.47 2.77 9.34
N GLU A 35 11.99 2.60 10.57
CA GLU A 35 11.96 1.31 11.27
C GLU A 35 10.61 0.61 11.07
N LEU A 36 10.62 -0.68 10.73
CA LEU A 36 9.41 -1.48 10.60
C LEU A 36 8.82 -1.79 11.97
N VAL A 37 7.63 -1.25 12.25
CA VAL A 37 6.97 -1.37 13.57
C VAL A 37 5.75 -2.28 13.57
N ASP A 38 5.12 -2.48 12.41
CA ASP A 38 4.01 -3.41 12.24
C ASP A 38 4.01 -4.02 10.85
N GLU A 39 3.81 -5.33 10.79
CA GLU A 39 3.51 -6.06 9.56
C GLU A 39 2.04 -6.49 9.71
N GLY A 40 1.16 -5.69 9.14
CA GLY A 40 -0.28 -5.87 9.27
C GLY A 40 -0.74 -7.25 8.81
N ARG A 41 -1.98 -7.60 9.15
CA ARG A 41 -2.55 -8.90 8.74
C ARG A 41 -2.58 -9.03 7.23
N ASN A 42 -2.14 -10.18 6.74
CA ASN A 42 -2.19 -10.50 5.33
C ASN A 42 -3.59 -10.93 4.88
N ILE A 43 -3.86 -10.69 3.60
CA ILE A 43 -4.95 -11.30 2.84
C ILE A 43 -4.28 -12.18 1.79
N THR A 44 -4.57 -13.47 1.85
CA THR A 44 -4.13 -14.44 0.85
C THR A 44 -5.34 -14.95 0.08
N THR A 45 -5.27 -14.91 -1.24
CA THR A 45 -6.34 -15.39 -2.10
C THR A 45 -5.79 -16.08 -3.33
N GLU A 46 -6.57 -17.00 -3.89
CA GLU A 46 -6.26 -17.61 -5.16
C GLU A 46 -6.47 -16.58 -6.28
N VAL A 47 -5.62 -16.64 -7.30
CA VAL A 47 -5.67 -15.73 -8.44
C VAL A 47 -5.46 -16.48 -9.74
N MET A 48 -6.16 -16.02 -10.78
CA MET A 48 -5.97 -16.45 -12.16
C MET A 48 -4.88 -15.64 -12.88
N GLU A 49 -4.60 -16.02 -14.13
CA GLU A 49 -3.54 -15.42 -14.96
C GLU A 49 -3.63 -13.90 -15.11
N GLN A 50 -4.82 -13.31 -14.99
CA GLN A 50 -5.06 -11.87 -15.11
C GLN A 50 -6.04 -11.40 -14.04
N GLY A 51 -5.76 -10.23 -13.48
CA GLY A 51 -6.63 -9.58 -12.52
C GLY A 51 -6.10 -8.20 -12.12
N SER A 52 -6.73 -7.63 -11.12
CA SER A 52 -6.39 -6.31 -10.59
C SER A 52 -6.36 -6.32 -9.07
N ILE A 53 -5.41 -5.58 -8.49
CA ILE A 53 -5.34 -5.26 -7.08
C ILE A 53 -5.77 -3.81 -6.90
N ILE A 54 -6.70 -3.57 -5.97
CA ILE A 54 -7.20 -2.25 -5.64
C ILE A 54 -6.80 -1.96 -4.19
N PHE A 55 -6.17 -0.81 -3.97
CA PHE A 55 -5.84 -0.32 -2.65
C PHE A 55 -6.40 1.07 -2.44
N THR A 56 -7.17 1.24 -1.36
CA THR A 56 -7.77 2.53 -1.04
C THR A 56 -7.57 2.87 0.42
N THR A 57 -7.43 4.15 0.69
CA THR A 57 -7.48 4.69 2.05
C THR A 57 -8.63 5.64 2.23
N SER A 58 -9.17 5.69 3.45
CA SER A 58 -10.12 6.71 3.87
C SER A 58 -9.83 7.13 5.30
N GLN A 59 -10.00 8.41 5.59
CA GLN A 59 -9.97 8.93 6.95
C GLN A 59 -11.37 8.83 7.56
N LEU A 60 -11.45 8.43 8.82
CA LEU A 60 -12.71 8.43 9.55
C LEU A 60 -12.92 9.80 10.19
N GLU A 61 -13.95 10.54 9.76
CA GLU A 61 -14.28 11.86 10.32
C GLU A 61 -14.52 11.83 11.84
N THR A 62 -14.90 10.67 12.39
CA THR A 62 -15.19 10.48 13.82
C THR A 62 -13.96 10.19 14.69
N MET A 63 -12.81 9.88 14.09
CA MET A 63 -11.56 9.55 14.78
C MET A 63 -10.40 10.19 14.03
N GLU A 64 -10.01 11.38 14.49
CA GLU A 64 -8.85 12.10 13.95
C GLU A 64 -7.63 11.18 13.89
N ASN A 65 -6.90 11.27 12.79
CA ASN A 65 -5.73 10.44 12.47
C ASN A 65 -5.95 8.94 12.32
N GLN A 66 -7.18 8.42 12.38
CA GLN A 66 -7.41 7.04 12.00
C GLN A 66 -7.53 6.90 10.48
N THR A 67 -6.65 6.07 9.91
CA THR A 67 -6.73 5.68 8.50
C THR A 67 -7.30 4.28 8.40
N VAL A 68 -8.30 4.14 7.54
CA VAL A 68 -8.82 2.84 7.12
C VAL A 68 -8.14 2.47 5.82
N PHE A 69 -7.63 1.25 5.77
CA PHE A 69 -7.08 0.64 4.57
C PHE A 69 -8.05 -0.42 4.05
N THR A 70 -8.31 -0.40 2.75
CA THR A 70 -9.07 -1.46 2.07
C THR A 70 -8.26 -1.98 0.91
N ILE A 71 -8.07 -3.30 0.90
CA ILE A 71 -7.39 -4.04 -0.17
C ILE A 71 -8.45 -4.91 -0.84
N GLY A 72 -8.50 -4.86 -2.16
CA GLY A 72 -9.32 -5.73 -2.99
C GLY A 72 -8.44 -6.44 -4.01
N VAL A 73 -8.74 -7.70 -4.27
CA VAL A 73 -8.20 -8.48 -5.38
C VAL A 73 -9.38 -8.92 -6.22
N ASN A 74 -9.37 -8.57 -7.49
CA ASN A 74 -10.38 -8.98 -8.45
C ASN A 74 -9.70 -9.79 -9.55
N ASP A 75 -10.31 -10.90 -9.92
CA ASP A 75 -9.92 -11.67 -11.09
C ASP A 75 -11.17 -12.21 -11.80
N ASN A 76 -10.97 -13.07 -12.80
CA ASN A 76 -12.06 -13.65 -13.58
C ASN A 76 -12.96 -14.63 -12.79
N GLU A 77 -12.52 -15.14 -11.63
CA GLU A 77 -13.28 -16.11 -10.84
C GLU A 77 -13.96 -15.49 -9.61
N GLY A 78 -13.46 -14.36 -9.11
CA GLY A 78 -14.08 -13.73 -7.96
C GLY A 78 -13.45 -12.43 -7.49
N THR A 79 -13.79 -12.08 -6.26
CA THR A 79 -13.23 -10.91 -5.58
C THR A 79 -12.99 -11.23 -4.12
N ALA A 80 -11.75 -11.07 -3.68
CA ALA A 80 -11.38 -11.09 -2.28
C ALA A 80 -11.15 -9.66 -1.81
N SER A 81 -11.48 -9.37 -0.56
CA SER A 81 -11.16 -8.08 0.03
C SER A 81 -10.89 -8.20 1.52
N GLY A 82 -10.13 -7.27 2.04
CA GLY A 82 -9.93 -7.12 3.47
C GLY A 82 -9.75 -5.66 3.83
N ARG A 83 -10.03 -5.38 5.09
CA ARG A 83 -10.04 -4.04 5.65
C ARG A 83 -9.31 -4.04 6.97
N SER A 84 -8.42 -3.09 7.14
CA SER A 84 -7.74 -2.81 8.40
C SER A 84 -7.86 -1.32 8.70
N SER A 85 -7.55 -0.93 9.93
CA SER A 85 -7.39 0.46 10.28
C SER A 85 -6.23 0.61 11.24
N ASP A 86 -5.58 1.76 11.18
CA ASP A 86 -4.51 2.13 12.08
C ASP A 86 -4.67 3.58 12.53
N LEU A 87 -4.21 3.86 13.75
CA LEU A 87 -4.03 5.22 14.22
C LEU A 87 -2.67 5.70 13.72
N VAL A 88 -2.68 6.65 12.79
CA VAL A 88 -1.45 7.14 12.15
C VAL A 88 -0.57 7.83 13.18
N SER A 89 -1.14 8.70 14.01
CA SER A 89 -0.41 9.45 15.02
C SER A 89 -1.37 9.96 16.09
N ASP A 90 -0.84 10.16 17.30
CA ASP A 90 -1.53 10.89 18.37
C ASP A 90 -1.41 12.42 18.23
N LYS A 91 -0.63 12.91 17.26
CA LYS A 91 -0.46 14.34 16.97
C LYS A 91 -1.67 14.90 16.23
N ASP A 92 -1.97 16.18 16.43
CA ASP A 92 -3.05 16.88 15.72
C ASP A 92 -2.87 16.81 14.19
N SER A 93 -3.96 16.70 13.43
CA SER A 93 -3.93 16.46 12.00
C SER A 93 -3.74 17.71 11.12
N ASP A 94 -3.87 18.90 11.72
CA ASP A 94 -3.92 20.20 11.01
C ASP A 94 -2.63 20.55 10.25
N ASP A 95 -1.46 20.07 10.71
CA ASP A 95 -0.14 20.35 10.10
C ASP A 95 0.45 19.15 9.35
N ARG A 96 -0.38 18.14 9.03
CA ARG A 96 0.10 16.87 8.45
C ARG A 96 0.24 16.94 6.94
N PHE A 97 1.45 16.78 6.45
CA PHE A 97 1.75 16.55 5.04
C PHE A 97 1.58 15.07 4.68
N VAL A 98 0.95 14.79 3.53
CA VAL A 98 0.75 13.44 3.01
C VAL A 98 1.43 13.31 1.65
N VAL A 99 2.29 12.32 1.51
CA VAL A 99 2.92 11.95 0.24
C VAL A 99 2.49 10.52 -0.10
N ALA A 100 1.95 10.33 -1.29
CA ALA A 100 1.51 9.01 -1.74
C ALA A 100 2.03 8.73 -3.14
N GLY A 101 2.33 7.47 -3.42
CA GLY A 101 2.85 7.04 -4.72
C GLY A 101 2.68 5.53 -4.91
N SER A 102 2.96 5.08 -6.12
CA SER A 102 2.90 3.66 -6.46
C SER A 102 3.94 3.29 -7.50
N ILE A 103 4.19 1.99 -7.63
CA ILE A 103 4.87 1.42 -8.80
C ILE A 103 4.01 1.65 -10.07
N SER A 104 4.58 1.39 -11.24
CA SER A 104 3.82 1.36 -12.50
C SER A 104 2.59 0.47 -12.39
N GLU A 105 1.52 0.82 -13.12
CA GLU A 105 0.24 0.10 -13.09
C GLU A 105 0.38 -1.38 -13.47
N GLU A 106 1.39 -1.74 -14.26
CA GLU A 106 1.73 -3.12 -14.61
C GLU A 106 2.83 -3.66 -13.67
N ILE A 107 2.52 -4.79 -13.00
CA ILE A 107 3.44 -5.44 -12.07
C ILE A 107 4.25 -6.52 -12.79
N ASN A 108 5.59 -6.43 -12.72
CA ASN A 108 6.46 -7.55 -13.10
C ASN A 108 6.49 -8.59 -11.98
N ILE A 109 5.83 -9.72 -12.22
CA ILE A 109 5.70 -10.79 -11.22
C ILE A 109 7.05 -11.49 -11.02
N THR A 110 7.49 -11.53 -9.77
CA THR A 110 8.66 -12.28 -9.33
C THR A 110 8.27 -13.12 -8.11
N ASN A 111 9.12 -14.07 -7.71
CA ASN A 111 8.93 -14.82 -6.45
C ASN A 111 9.28 -13.98 -5.20
N GLU A 112 9.65 -12.71 -5.39
CA GLU A 112 10.05 -11.79 -4.32
C GLU A 112 8.88 -10.90 -3.90
N GLU A 113 9.09 -10.17 -2.81
CA GLU A 113 8.11 -9.26 -2.23
C GLU A 113 8.18 -7.92 -2.96
N ILE A 114 7.05 -7.47 -3.49
CA ILE A 114 6.96 -6.28 -4.33
C ILE A 114 6.16 -5.23 -3.58
N VAL A 115 6.77 -4.06 -3.38
CA VAL A 115 6.07 -2.89 -2.86
C VAL A 115 5.27 -2.25 -3.99
N LEU A 116 3.96 -2.24 -3.85
CA LEU A 116 3.02 -1.74 -4.86
C LEU A 116 2.71 -0.25 -4.66
N ALA A 117 2.44 0.14 -3.42
CA ALA A 117 2.04 1.51 -3.08
C ALA A 117 2.74 1.96 -1.81
N SER A 118 2.89 3.27 -1.65
CA SER A 118 3.35 3.91 -0.44
C SER A 118 2.52 5.13 -0.10
N ILE A 119 2.28 5.33 1.20
CA ILE A 119 1.64 6.51 1.76
C ILE A 119 2.45 6.90 2.99
N ALA A 120 2.97 8.11 3.02
CA ALA A 120 3.75 8.61 4.14
C ALA A 120 3.25 9.96 4.64
N TYR A 121 3.46 10.16 5.92
CA TYR A 121 2.98 11.28 6.71
C TYR A 121 4.16 11.95 7.39
N SER A 122 4.17 13.28 7.36
CA SER A 122 5.13 14.10 8.09
C SER A 122 4.43 15.31 8.69
N TRP A 123 4.94 15.75 9.84
CA TRP A 123 4.56 17.02 10.49
C TRP A 123 5.65 18.08 10.32
N GLU A 124 6.71 17.76 9.57
CA GLU A 124 7.77 18.69 9.20
C GLU A 124 7.68 19.06 7.72
N GLU A 125 8.01 20.32 7.41
CA GLU A 125 8.14 20.77 6.02
C GLU A 125 9.31 20.05 5.32
N GLY A 126 9.27 19.98 3.98
CA GLY A 126 10.38 19.46 3.19
C GLY A 126 10.26 18.01 2.73
N VAL A 127 9.08 17.39 2.89
CA VAL A 127 8.80 16.07 2.31
C VAL A 127 8.87 16.09 0.78
N SER A 128 9.47 15.04 0.21
CA SER A 128 9.62 14.91 -1.24
C SER A 128 9.08 13.58 -1.75
N SER A 129 8.44 13.61 -2.92
CA SER A 129 7.78 12.47 -3.55
C SER A 129 8.65 11.23 -3.65
N PHE A 130 8.03 10.05 -3.62
CA PHE A 130 8.72 8.79 -3.90
C PHE A 130 9.19 8.73 -5.35
N SER A 131 10.46 8.43 -5.55
CA SER A 131 11.02 8.17 -6.88
C SER A 131 10.70 6.73 -7.31
N PRO A 132 10.71 6.40 -8.63
CA PRO A 132 10.47 5.03 -9.10
C PRO A 132 11.40 3.99 -8.45
N ASP A 133 12.65 4.36 -8.18
CA ASP A 133 13.65 3.48 -7.55
C ASP A 133 13.30 3.07 -6.12
N PHE A 134 12.38 3.77 -5.46
CA PHE A 134 11.86 3.40 -4.14
C PHE A 134 11.21 2.01 -4.13
N TYR A 135 10.51 1.67 -5.22
CA TYR A 135 9.76 0.42 -5.32
C TYR A 135 10.65 -0.77 -5.69
N THR A 136 11.84 -0.52 -6.26
CA THR A 136 12.75 -1.55 -6.77
C THR A 136 14.03 -1.72 -5.95
N ASN A 137 14.46 -0.70 -5.18
CA ASN A 137 15.70 -0.73 -4.40
C ASN A 137 15.43 -0.62 -2.89
N SER A 138 15.66 -1.72 -2.17
CA SER A 138 15.41 -1.81 -0.73
C SER A 138 16.29 -0.88 0.12
N GLU A 139 17.57 -0.70 -0.22
CA GLU A 139 18.45 0.19 0.54
C GLU A 139 18.06 1.66 0.38
N HIS A 140 17.68 2.07 -0.83
CA HIS A 140 17.22 3.43 -1.09
C HIS A 140 15.86 3.69 -0.44
N ARG A 141 15.00 2.65 -0.39
CA ARG A 141 13.71 2.70 0.29
C ARG A 141 13.83 3.03 1.77
N ILE A 142 14.69 2.32 2.53
CA ILE A 142 14.83 2.58 3.97
C ILE A 142 15.25 4.02 4.25
N LYS A 143 16.29 4.52 3.57
CA LYS A 143 16.73 5.93 3.71
C LYS A 143 15.62 6.93 3.41
N LYS A 144 14.75 6.61 2.44
CA LYS A 144 13.63 7.46 2.09
C LYS A 144 12.54 7.44 3.17
N LEU A 145 12.32 6.29 3.82
CA LEU A 145 11.34 6.14 4.90
C LEU A 145 11.77 6.89 6.17
N GLU A 146 13.07 7.07 6.42
CA GLU A 146 13.59 7.87 7.54
C GLU A 146 13.20 9.35 7.46
N GLU A 147 12.87 9.87 6.27
CA GLU A 147 12.39 11.26 6.09
C GLU A 147 10.96 11.47 6.62
N TYR A 148 10.24 10.39 6.95
CA TYR A 148 8.84 10.44 7.35
C TYR A 148 8.66 9.91 8.77
N GLU A 149 7.77 10.56 9.52
CA GLU A 149 7.43 10.09 10.86
C GLU A 149 6.68 8.76 10.80
N VAL A 150 5.78 8.62 9.82
CA VAL A 150 4.98 7.40 9.62
C VAL A 150 4.84 7.12 8.13
N ALA A 151 5.08 5.88 7.72
CA ALA A 151 4.88 5.44 6.35
C ALA A 151 4.22 4.06 6.30
N TYR A 152 3.36 3.87 5.31
CA TYR A 152 2.67 2.62 5.04
C TYR A 152 3.02 2.14 3.65
N LEU A 153 3.41 0.87 3.54
CA LEU A 153 3.69 0.21 2.27
C LEU A 153 2.68 -0.91 2.03
N LEU A 154 2.06 -0.92 0.86
CA LEU A 154 1.33 -2.09 0.39
C LEU A 154 2.33 -3.04 -0.26
N VAL A 155 2.46 -4.24 0.30
CA VAL A 155 3.39 -5.25 -0.20
C VAL A 155 2.60 -6.45 -0.72
N SER A 156 3.10 -7.03 -1.81
CA SER A 156 2.54 -8.19 -2.48
C SER A 156 3.56 -9.29 -2.64
N LYS A 157 3.07 -10.53 -2.63
CA LYS A 157 3.87 -11.72 -2.97
C LYS A 157 3.01 -12.73 -3.70
N PHE A 158 3.43 -13.08 -4.91
CA PHE A 158 2.79 -14.12 -5.69
C PHE A 158 3.46 -15.47 -5.40
N SER A 159 2.65 -16.51 -5.21
CA SER A 159 3.13 -17.86 -4.92
C SER A 159 2.48 -18.91 -5.83
N LYS A 160 3.23 -19.99 -6.05
CA LYS A 160 2.83 -21.15 -6.85
C LYS A 160 1.89 -22.07 -6.09
#